data_AF-A0AB38AJB0-F1
#
_entry.id   AF-A0AB38AJB0-F1
#
_cell.length_a   1.000
_cell.length_b   1.000
_cell.length_c   1.000
_cell.angle_alpha   90.00
_cell.angle_beta   90.00
_cell.angle_gamma   90.00
#
_symmetry.space_group_name_H-M   'P 1'
#
loop_
_entity.id
_entity.type
_entity.pdbx_description
1 polymer ?
#
loop_
_entity_poly.entity_id
_entity_poly.type
_entity_poly.pdbx_seq_one_letter_code
_entity_poly.pdbx_strand_id
1 'polypeptide(L)'
;MRRLGVTASGGRRRSLQTAVAAFGIETGHFTPRSAGLRYSDEALAAAVATSTTLREVARKLGAAPATGTLSHLRRRIAAAGIDTGHFPGLTRSGPELPCTPDEIRSAVASATSVRDLARTLGIRDDGRTRGALRRRLTELALDVSHFTSSRPPLPADRLRTAVAEATSYADVMRALGLPVNDASHRRIQRKVTQLGLDVTHFKRRSRRTVRPRSRPAADTVLTVRPEGSPRVNRERLHRALDEAGVPYRCVACGNPGEWHGRPLTLQIDHIDGNWLDNRAKNLRYLCPNCHALTDTWCRGVRRRTKTARG
;
A
#
# COMPACT_ATOMS: atom_id res chain seq x y z
N MET A 1 -7.80 -16.86 -11.53
CA MET A 1 -6.99 -16.13 -10.52
C MET A 1 -5.99 -17.01 -9.79
N ARG A 2 -6.41 -18.06 -9.05
CA ARG A 2 -5.49 -19.00 -8.37
C ARG A 2 -4.48 -19.65 -9.33
N ARG A 3 -4.95 -20.18 -10.45
CA ARG A 3 -4.11 -20.72 -11.55
C ARG A 3 -3.20 -19.68 -12.22
N LEU A 4 -3.50 -18.39 -12.08
CA LEU A 4 -2.69 -17.30 -12.65
C LEU A 4 -1.65 -16.76 -11.66
N GLY A 5 -1.53 -17.33 -10.45
CA GLY A 5 -0.62 -16.84 -9.40
C GLY A 5 -0.98 -15.45 -8.86
N VAL A 6 -2.16 -14.91 -9.18
CA VAL A 6 -2.56 -13.54 -8.80
C VAL A 6 -3.33 -13.58 -7.48
N THR A 7 -2.91 -12.76 -6.51
CA THR A 7 -3.64 -12.60 -5.24
C THR A 7 -5.05 -12.04 -5.50
N ALA A 8 -6.05 -12.71 -4.92
CA ALA A 8 -7.45 -12.39 -5.16
C ALA A 8 -7.85 -11.09 -4.45
N SER A 9 -8.36 -10.13 -5.22
CA SER A 9 -8.94 -8.88 -4.70
C SER A 9 -10.19 -8.50 -5.49
N GLY A 10 -11.10 -7.73 -4.88
CA GLY A 10 -12.34 -7.30 -5.54
C GLY A 10 -12.12 -6.44 -6.79
N GLY A 11 -11.04 -5.66 -6.84
CA GLY A 11 -10.66 -4.90 -8.04
C GLY A 11 -10.18 -5.80 -9.16
N ARG A 12 -9.28 -6.74 -8.86
CA ARG A 12 -8.72 -7.65 -9.87
C ARG A 12 -9.72 -8.68 -10.39
N ARG A 13 -10.69 -9.08 -9.56
CA ARG A 13 -11.83 -9.91 -10.03
C ARG A 13 -12.64 -9.17 -11.09
N ARG A 14 -12.95 -7.88 -10.88
CA ARG A 14 -13.66 -7.06 -11.87
C ARG A 14 -12.86 -6.92 -13.15
N SER A 15 -11.57 -6.59 -13.08
CA SER A 15 -10.71 -6.50 -14.26
C SER A 15 -10.65 -7.82 -15.05
N LEU A 16 -10.60 -8.96 -14.36
CA LEU A 16 -10.62 -10.27 -15.01
C LEU A 16 -11.97 -10.55 -15.67
N GLN A 17 -13.09 -10.21 -15.02
CA GLN A 17 -14.43 -10.35 -15.60
C GLN A 17 -14.60 -9.48 -16.85
N THR A 18 -14.12 -8.23 -16.82
CA THR A 18 -14.13 -7.34 -17.99
C THR A 18 -13.30 -7.91 -19.13
N ALA A 19 -12.11 -8.45 -18.85
CA ALA A 19 -11.28 -9.08 -19.87
C ALA A 19 -11.95 -10.32 -20.46
N VAL A 20 -12.48 -11.21 -19.62
CA VAL A 20 -13.22 -12.41 -20.05
C VAL A 20 -14.39 -12.06 -20.99
N ALA A 21 -15.16 -11.02 -20.65
CA ALA A 21 -16.25 -10.55 -21.50
C ALA A 21 -15.76 -9.95 -22.82
N ALA A 22 -14.69 -9.15 -22.79
CA ALA A 22 -14.10 -8.55 -23.99
C ALA A 22 -13.53 -9.59 -24.97
N PHE A 23 -13.03 -10.72 -24.46
CA PHE A 23 -12.51 -11.83 -25.28
C PHE A 23 -13.56 -12.88 -25.63
N GLY A 24 -14.85 -12.67 -25.30
CA GLY A 24 -15.92 -13.62 -25.60
C GLY A 24 -15.71 -15.01 -24.99
N ILE A 25 -14.93 -15.11 -23.91
CA ILE A 25 -14.60 -16.40 -23.31
C ILE A 25 -15.85 -16.95 -22.63
N GLU A 26 -16.32 -18.11 -23.10
CA GLU A 26 -17.45 -18.78 -22.47
C GLU A 26 -17.14 -19.13 -21.02
N THR A 27 -17.97 -18.61 -20.12
CA THR A 27 -17.85 -18.84 -18.69
C THR A 27 -19.02 -19.60 -18.09
N GLY A 28 -19.94 -20.11 -18.93
CA GLY A 28 -21.11 -20.88 -18.48
C GLY A 28 -20.76 -22.19 -17.75
N HIS A 29 -19.61 -22.79 -18.07
CA HIS A 29 -19.11 -23.98 -17.38
C HIS A 29 -18.62 -23.69 -15.95
N PHE A 30 -18.31 -22.43 -15.62
CA PHE A 30 -18.06 -22.04 -14.24
C PHE A 30 -19.38 -22.02 -13.51
N THR A 31 -19.64 -23.02 -12.68
CA THR A 31 -20.76 -22.99 -11.75
C THR A 31 -20.64 -21.71 -10.92
N PRO A 32 -21.57 -20.74 -11.06
CA PRO A 32 -21.52 -19.55 -10.25
C PRO A 32 -21.51 -20.00 -8.78
N ARG A 33 -20.65 -19.42 -7.95
CA ARG A 33 -20.68 -19.67 -6.49
C ARG A 33 -21.93 -19.08 -5.81
N SER A 34 -23.01 -18.93 -6.57
CA SER A 34 -24.26 -18.28 -6.23
C SER A 34 -25.32 -18.60 -7.28
N ALA A 35 -25.60 -19.89 -7.51
CA ALA A 35 -26.97 -20.33 -7.84
C ALA A 35 -27.81 -20.57 -6.56
N GLY A 36 -27.25 -20.23 -5.40
CA GLY A 36 -28.01 -19.84 -4.22
C GLY A 36 -27.75 -18.36 -3.98
N LEU A 37 -28.77 -17.53 -4.18
CA LEU A 37 -28.89 -16.27 -3.47
C LEU A 37 -28.43 -16.51 -2.03
N ARG A 38 -27.29 -15.92 -1.60
CA ARG A 38 -26.81 -16.15 -0.23
C ARG A 38 -27.90 -15.78 0.79
N TYR A 39 -28.76 -14.84 0.40
CA TYR A 39 -30.02 -14.44 1.03
C TYR A 39 -31.05 -14.22 -0.08
N SER A 40 -32.23 -14.85 -0.01
CA SER A 40 -33.36 -14.49 -0.86
C SER A 40 -33.83 -13.07 -0.53
N ASP A 41 -34.51 -12.39 -1.47
CA ASP A 41 -35.04 -11.06 -1.20
C ASP A 41 -36.11 -11.09 -0.10
N GLU A 42 -36.86 -12.20 0.01
CA GLU A 42 -37.79 -12.47 1.11
C GLU A 42 -37.07 -12.59 2.46
N ALA A 43 -36.00 -13.39 2.54
CA ALA A 43 -35.21 -13.54 3.78
C ALA A 43 -34.54 -12.22 4.17
N LEU A 44 -34.10 -11.43 3.19
CA LEU A 44 -33.54 -10.10 3.40
C LEU A 44 -34.61 -9.13 3.93
N ALA A 45 -35.82 -9.15 3.36
CA ALA A 45 -36.94 -8.32 3.80
C ALA A 45 -37.38 -8.67 5.24
N ALA A 46 -37.52 -9.96 5.56
CA ALA A 46 -37.86 -10.43 6.90
C ALA A 46 -36.79 -10.05 7.94
N ALA A 47 -35.50 -10.17 7.57
CA ALA A 47 -34.40 -9.74 8.43
C ALA A 47 -34.39 -8.22 8.64
N VAL A 48 -34.71 -7.43 7.61
CA VAL A 48 -34.80 -5.97 7.70
C VAL A 48 -35.99 -5.53 8.56
N ALA A 49 -37.19 -6.08 8.34
CA ALA A 49 -38.39 -5.73 9.10
C ALA A 49 -38.22 -5.92 10.62
N THR A 50 -37.43 -6.91 11.03
CA THR A 50 -37.23 -7.26 12.44
C THR A 50 -35.92 -6.73 13.03
N SER A 51 -35.15 -5.95 12.28
CA SER A 51 -33.85 -5.39 12.72
C SER A 51 -33.90 -3.88 12.74
N THR A 52 -32.98 -3.27 13.48
CA THR A 52 -32.79 -1.81 13.52
C THR A 52 -31.45 -1.39 12.91
N THR A 53 -30.53 -2.34 12.70
CA THR A 53 -29.20 -2.08 12.14
C THR A 53 -28.81 -3.11 11.07
N LEU A 54 -27.99 -2.70 10.09
CA LEU A 54 -27.43 -3.64 9.09
C LEU A 54 -26.55 -4.73 9.71
N ARG A 55 -25.99 -4.48 10.90
CA ARG A 55 -25.23 -5.50 11.64
C ARG A 55 -26.14 -6.59 12.19
N GLU A 56 -27.33 -6.23 12.68
CA GLU A 56 -28.37 -7.20 13.05
C GLU A 56 -28.87 -7.98 11.84
N VAL A 57 -29.14 -7.30 10.72
CA VAL A 57 -29.51 -7.97 9.47
C VAL A 57 -28.45 -8.99 9.07
N ALA A 58 -27.16 -8.60 9.10
CA ALA A 58 -26.07 -9.52 8.82
C ALA A 58 -26.06 -10.73 9.78
N ARG A 59 -26.22 -10.49 11.09
CA ARG A 59 -26.26 -11.57 12.09
C ARG A 59 -27.44 -12.52 11.89
N LYS A 60 -28.66 -12.01 11.65
CA LYS A 60 -29.87 -12.83 11.41
C LYS A 60 -29.77 -13.65 10.13
N LEU A 61 -29.06 -13.12 9.14
CA LEU A 61 -28.74 -13.84 7.91
C LEU A 61 -27.55 -14.80 8.05
N GLY A 62 -27.03 -15.03 9.27
CA GLY A 62 -25.90 -15.93 9.51
C GLY A 62 -24.57 -15.41 8.96
N ALA A 63 -24.47 -14.11 8.73
CA ALA A 63 -23.32 -13.46 8.12
C ALA A 63 -22.48 -12.68 9.15
N ALA A 64 -21.15 -12.79 9.03
CA ALA A 64 -20.25 -11.95 9.81
C ALA A 64 -20.44 -10.45 9.42
N PRO A 65 -20.64 -9.54 10.39
CA PRO A 65 -20.91 -8.12 10.15
C PRO A 65 -19.63 -7.33 9.77
N ALA A 66 -18.93 -7.78 8.74
CA ALA A 66 -17.76 -7.10 8.18
C ALA A 66 -18.19 -5.97 7.22
N THR A 67 -17.33 -4.96 7.04
CA THR A 67 -17.60 -3.77 6.20
C THR A 67 -18.06 -4.15 4.79
N GLY A 68 -17.45 -5.19 4.20
CA GLY A 68 -17.84 -5.70 2.87
C GLY A 68 -19.23 -6.34 2.83
N THR A 69 -19.58 -7.12 3.85
CA THR A 69 -20.92 -7.74 4.02
C THR A 69 -21.99 -6.67 4.17
N LEU A 70 -21.76 -5.69 5.05
CA LEU A 70 -22.71 -4.59 5.28
C LEU A 70 -22.93 -3.76 4.01
N SER A 71 -21.86 -3.51 3.25
CA SER A 71 -21.93 -2.79 1.95
C SER A 71 -22.66 -3.58 0.87
N HIS A 72 -22.57 -4.91 0.89
CA HIS A 72 -23.30 -5.78 -0.02
C HIS A 72 -24.80 -5.82 0.33
N LEU A 73 -25.14 -6.02 1.60
CA LEU A 73 -26.52 -6.01 2.09
C LEU A 73 -27.21 -4.67 1.80
N ARG A 74 -26.53 -3.54 2.05
CA ARG A 74 -27.07 -2.21 1.73
C ARG A 74 -27.46 -2.06 0.25
N ARG A 75 -26.59 -2.51 -0.67
CA ARG A 75 -26.87 -2.47 -2.11
C ARG A 75 -28.02 -3.39 -2.50
N ARG A 76 -28.13 -4.55 -1.86
CA ARG A 76 -29.20 -5.53 -2.11
C ARG A 76 -30.56 -5.03 -1.62
N ILE A 77 -30.61 -4.46 -0.42
CA ILE A 77 -31.82 -3.84 0.14
C ILE A 77 -32.33 -2.73 -0.80
N ALA A 78 -31.43 -1.85 -1.26
CA ALA A 78 -31.78 -0.79 -2.19
C ALA A 78 -32.25 -1.33 -3.57
N ALA A 79 -31.59 -2.36 -4.09
CA ALA A 79 -31.97 -2.98 -5.37
C ALA A 79 -33.31 -3.73 -5.30
N ALA A 80 -33.64 -4.30 -4.13
CA ALA A 80 -34.91 -4.99 -3.88
C ALA A 80 -36.05 -4.05 -3.46
N GLY A 81 -35.79 -2.74 -3.32
CA GLY A 81 -36.79 -1.76 -2.91
C GLY A 81 -37.33 -1.95 -1.49
N ILE A 82 -36.58 -2.64 -0.61
CA ILE A 82 -37.02 -2.92 0.76
C ILE A 82 -36.93 -1.64 1.60
N ASP A 83 -38.03 -1.27 2.27
CA ASP A 83 -38.06 -0.11 3.14
C ASP A 83 -37.14 -0.28 4.36
N THR A 84 -36.38 0.77 4.65
CA THR A 84 -35.44 0.86 5.78
C THR A 84 -35.61 2.16 6.55
N GLY A 85 -36.77 2.82 6.43
CA GLY A 85 -37.09 4.06 7.13
C GLY A 85 -36.85 3.98 8.64
N HIS A 86 -37.12 2.81 9.25
CA HIS A 86 -36.93 2.55 10.68
C HIS A 86 -35.48 2.34 11.12
N PHE A 87 -34.50 2.20 10.21
CA PHE A 87 -33.10 2.00 10.58
C PHE A 87 -32.45 3.33 10.99
N PRO A 88 -32.09 3.53 12.27
CA PRO A 88 -31.51 4.79 12.72
C PRO A 88 -30.17 5.03 12.03
N GLY A 89 -30.11 6.03 11.16
CA GLY A 89 -28.89 6.43 10.48
C GLY A 89 -28.55 5.68 9.18
N LEU A 90 -29.36 4.72 8.74
CA LEU A 90 -29.19 4.13 7.40
C LEU A 90 -29.77 5.04 6.32
N THR A 91 -30.89 5.68 6.65
CA THR A 91 -31.63 6.70 5.89
C THR A 91 -31.21 8.12 6.24
N ARG A 92 -30.16 8.34 7.06
CA ARG A 92 -29.62 9.69 7.29
C ARG A 92 -29.16 10.26 5.95
N SER A 93 -30.03 11.06 5.33
CA SER A 93 -29.66 12.28 4.59
C SER A 93 -28.50 12.87 5.38
N GLY A 94 -27.30 12.90 4.78
CA GLY A 94 -26.08 13.28 5.50
C GLY A 94 -26.25 14.64 6.21
N PRO A 95 -25.30 15.04 7.07
CA PRO A 95 -25.50 16.08 8.08
C PRO A 95 -26.33 17.26 7.54
N GLU A 96 -27.42 17.59 8.24
CA GLU A 96 -28.20 18.78 7.94
C GLU A 96 -27.26 19.98 7.96
N LEU A 97 -27.23 20.69 6.84
CA LEU A 97 -26.47 21.92 6.76
C LEU A 97 -27.28 22.99 7.48
N PRO A 98 -26.63 23.84 8.30
CA PRO A 98 -27.28 24.97 8.95
C PRO A 98 -27.48 26.12 7.94
N CYS A 99 -28.02 25.81 6.76
CA CYS A 99 -28.35 26.76 5.73
C CYS A 99 -29.56 26.29 4.91
N THR A 100 -30.33 27.25 4.41
CA THR A 100 -31.53 27.00 3.62
C THR A 100 -31.17 26.73 2.14
N PRO A 101 -32.04 26.03 1.38
CA PRO A 101 -31.84 25.85 -0.06
C PRO A 101 -31.67 27.18 -0.83
N ASP A 102 -32.38 28.23 -0.41
CA ASP A 102 -32.33 29.54 -1.06
C ASP A 102 -31.02 30.29 -0.77
N GLU A 103 -30.50 30.18 0.46
CA GLU A 103 -29.15 30.65 0.79
C GLU A 103 -28.08 29.97 -0.06
N ILE A 104 -28.20 28.65 -0.29
CA ILE A 104 -27.28 27.91 -1.17
C ILE A 104 -27.38 28.45 -2.61
N ARG A 105 -28.60 28.68 -3.12
CA ARG A 105 -28.82 29.22 -4.48
C ARG A 105 -28.16 30.59 -4.66
N SER A 106 -28.36 31.49 -3.71
CA SER A 106 -27.77 32.83 -3.75
C SER A 106 -26.23 32.78 -3.68
N ALA A 107 -25.69 31.98 -2.76
CA ALA A 107 -24.25 31.91 -2.53
C ALA A 107 -23.47 31.22 -3.68
N VAL A 108 -24.12 30.33 -4.45
CA VAL A 108 -23.49 29.65 -5.60
C VAL A 108 -23.06 30.63 -6.69
N ALA A 109 -23.82 31.68 -6.94
CA ALA A 109 -23.50 32.67 -7.98
C ALA A 109 -22.20 33.43 -7.69
N SER A 110 -21.93 33.73 -6.42
CA SER A 110 -20.71 34.43 -5.98
C SER A 110 -19.54 33.49 -5.67
N ALA A 111 -19.80 32.21 -5.42
CA ALA A 111 -18.78 31.26 -4.99
C ALA A 111 -17.96 30.73 -6.18
N THR A 112 -16.65 30.60 -5.97
CA THR A 112 -15.73 30.06 -6.97
C THR A 112 -15.31 28.61 -6.70
N SER A 113 -15.72 28.02 -5.58
CA SER A 113 -15.49 26.60 -5.24
C SER A 113 -16.40 26.13 -4.10
N VAL A 114 -16.50 24.83 -3.84
CA VAL A 114 -17.26 24.30 -2.69
C VAL A 114 -16.70 24.77 -1.34
N ARG A 115 -15.39 25.00 -1.25
CA ARG A 115 -14.75 25.57 -0.05
C ARG A 115 -15.12 27.05 0.10
N ASP A 116 -15.20 27.76 -1.02
CA ASP A 116 -15.62 29.15 -1.05
C ASP A 116 -17.08 29.29 -0.63
N LEU A 117 -17.94 28.46 -1.21
CA LEU A 117 -19.35 28.33 -0.84
C LEU A 117 -19.53 28.06 0.68
N ALA A 118 -18.73 27.15 1.26
CA ALA A 118 -18.79 26.91 2.70
C ALA A 118 -18.43 28.16 3.53
N ARG A 119 -17.44 28.94 3.08
CA ARG A 119 -17.04 30.20 3.73
C ARG A 119 -18.11 31.29 3.56
N THR A 120 -18.68 31.45 2.35
CA THR A 120 -19.76 32.41 2.07
C THR A 120 -21.00 32.12 2.90
N LEU A 121 -21.33 30.84 3.10
CA LEU A 121 -22.44 30.41 3.95
C LEU A 121 -22.12 30.43 5.46
N GLY A 122 -20.90 30.82 5.87
CA GLY A 122 -20.49 30.85 7.27
C GLY A 122 -20.38 29.46 7.93
N ILE A 123 -20.26 28.39 7.14
CA ILE A 123 -20.22 27.00 7.64
C ILE A 123 -18.78 26.51 7.74
N ARG A 124 -18.50 25.67 8.76
CA ARG A 124 -17.19 25.04 8.94
C ARG A 124 -16.74 24.26 7.69
N ASP A 125 -15.56 24.62 7.15
CA ASP A 125 -14.91 23.90 6.05
C ASP A 125 -14.25 22.59 6.53
N ASP A 126 -15.05 21.53 6.63
CA ASP A 126 -14.55 20.17 6.80
C ASP A 126 -15.03 19.23 5.68
N GLY A 127 -14.49 18.00 5.68
CA GLY A 127 -14.83 17.00 4.66
C GLY A 127 -16.30 16.57 4.67
N ARG A 128 -16.98 16.62 5.83
CA ARG A 128 -18.39 16.25 5.95
C ARG A 128 -19.28 17.37 5.40
N THR A 129 -19.01 18.63 5.75
CA THR A 129 -19.71 19.80 5.23
C THR A 129 -19.58 19.88 3.72
N ARG A 130 -18.36 19.77 3.18
CA ARG A 130 -18.14 19.78 1.72
C ARG A 130 -18.85 18.62 1.01
N GLY A 131 -18.96 17.45 1.66
CA GLY A 131 -19.71 16.31 1.14
C GLY A 131 -21.22 16.57 1.12
N ALA A 132 -21.77 17.18 2.19
CA ALA A 132 -23.18 17.55 2.26
C ALA A 132 -23.54 18.66 1.27
N LEU A 133 -22.70 19.69 1.12
CA LEU A 133 -22.89 20.75 0.13
C LEU A 133 -22.91 20.19 -1.29
N ARG A 134 -21.96 19.31 -1.65
CA ARG A 134 -21.97 18.65 -2.97
C ARG A 134 -23.26 17.89 -3.23
N ARG A 135 -23.77 17.18 -2.22
CA ARG A 135 -25.04 16.46 -2.35
C ARG A 135 -26.21 17.42 -2.56
N ARG A 136 -26.31 18.49 -1.76
CA ARG A 136 -27.34 19.53 -1.93
C ARG A 136 -27.29 20.22 -3.28
N LEU A 137 -26.10 20.54 -3.79
CA LEU A 137 -25.93 21.13 -5.12
C LEU A 137 -26.48 20.19 -6.22
N THR A 138 -26.24 18.89 -6.10
CA THR A 138 -26.80 17.89 -7.02
C THR A 138 -28.32 17.71 -6.86
N GLU A 139 -28.82 17.65 -5.62
CA GLU A 139 -30.26 17.53 -5.32
C GLU A 139 -31.06 18.73 -5.86
N LEU A 140 -30.50 19.94 -5.75
CA LEU A 140 -31.11 21.18 -6.24
C LEU A 140 -30.83 21.45 -7.72
N ALA A 141 -30.11 20.55 -8.41
CA ALA A 141 -29.71 20.66 -9.82
C ALA A 141 -29.08 22.03 -10.18
N LEU A 142 -28.25 22.58 -9.29
CA LEU A 142 -27.61 23.89 -9.49
C LEU A 142 -26.37 23.77 -10.39
N ASP A 143 -26.20 24.71 -11.32
CA ASP A 143 -24.99 24.78 -12.11
C ASP A 143 -23.80 25.24 -11.24
N VAL A 144 -22.73 24.46 -11.29
CA VAL A 144 -21.47 24.70 -10.58
C VAL A 144 -20.28 24.53 -11.52
N SER A 145 -20.52 24.67 -12.83
CA SER A 145 -19.49 24.57 -13.86
C SER A 145 -18.38 25.62 -13.69
N HIS A 146 -18.72 26.81 -13.19
CA HIS A 146 -17.80 27.90 -12.87
C HIS A 146 -16.95 27.64 -11.62
N PHE A 147 -17.29 26.64 -10.80
CA PHE A 147 -16.46 26.30 -9.64
C PHE A 147 -15.10 25.80 -10.12
N THR A 148 -14.05 26.46 -9.64
CA THR A 148 -12.66 26.04 -9.81
C THR A 148 -12.48 24.63 -9.23
N SER A 149 -12.55 23.65 -10.12
CA SER A 149 -12.15 22.30 -9.78
C SER A 149 -10.62 22.31 -9.63
N SER A 150 -10.09 21.91 -8.47
CA SER A 150 -8.64 21.77 -8.30
C SER A 150 -8.00 20.77 -9.28
N ARG A 151 -8.80 20.07 -10.09
CA ARG A 151 -8.39 19.17 -11.16
C ARG A 151 -9.32 19.34 -12.35
N PRO A 152 -8.95 20.13 -13.38
CA PRO A 152 -9.78 20.33 -14.57
C PRO A 152 -10.07 18.98 -15.23
N PRO A 153 -11.28 18.73 -15.75
CA PRO A 153 -11.66 17.45 -16.38
C PRO A 153 -10.69 17.10 -17.51
N LEU A 154 -10.48 15.80 -17.74
CA LEU A 154 -9.60 15.34 -18.82
C LEU A 154 -10.47 15.12 -20.07
N PRO A 155 -10.41 15.99 -21.10
CA PRO A 155 -11.27 15.88 -22.27
C PRO A 155 -11.00 14.56 -22.99
N ALA A 156 -12.07 13.85 -23.36
CA ALA A 156 -11.95 12.52 -23.96
C ALA A 156 -11.22 12.59 -25.31
N ASP A 157 -11.53 13.60 -26.13
CA ASP A 157 -10.97 13.73 -27.48
C ASP A 157 -9.46 14.01 -27.45
N ARG A 158 -9.04 14.96 -26.60
CA ARG A 158 -7.61 15.24 -26.38
C ARG A 158 -6.85 14.00 -25.88
N LEU A 159 -7.46 13.20 -25.00
CA LEU A 159 -6.84 11.98 -24.53
C LEU A 159 -6.71 10.93 -25.65
N ARG A 160 -7.70 10.79 -26.53
CA ARG A 160 -7.63 9.86 -27.68
C ARG A 160 -6.49 10.21 -28.61
N THR A 161 -6.39 11.49 -29.01
CA THR A 161 -5.28 11.98 -29.85
C THR A 161 -3.93 11.73 -29.18
N ALA A 162 -3.79 12.12 -27.91
CA ALA A 162 -2.55 11.94 -27.17
C ALA A 162 -2.14 10.47 -26.99
N VAL A 163 -3.08 9.55 -26.85
CA VAL A 163 -2.79 8.11 -26.76
C VAL A 163 -2.37 7.53 -28.10
N ALA A 164 -2.97 7.96 -29.22
CA ALA A 164 -2.62 7.49 -30.55
C ALA A 164 -1.18 7.88 -30.96
N GLU A 165 -0.75 9.09 -30.63
CA GLU A 165 0.57 9.62 -30.98
C GLU A 165 1.68 9.24 -29.99
N ALA A 166 1.32 8.94 -28.74
CA ALA A 166 2.28 8.65 -27.69
C ALA A 166 2.83 7.22 -27.76
N THR A 167 4.10 7.08 -27.36
CA THR A 167 4.75 5.76 -27.19
C THR A 167 4.78 5.30 -25.74
N SER A 168 4.36 6.14 -24.79
CA SER A 168 4.33 5.84 -23.36
C SER A 168 3.34 6.75 -22.60
N TYR A 169 2.91 6.32 -21.40
CA TYR A 169 2.10 7.16 -20.51
C TYR A 169 2.79 8.48 -20.13
N ALA A 170 4.12 8.54 -20.14
CA ALA A 170 4.85 9.77 -19.89
C ALA A 170 4.68 10.77 -21.05
N ASP A 171 4.68 10.27 -22.29
CA ASP A 171 4.46 11.12 -23.47
C ASP A 171 3.01 11.61 -23.52
N VAL A 172 2.04 10.76 -23.17
CA VAL A 172 0.63 11.18 -22.99
C VAL A 172 0.52 12.30 -21.94
N MET A 173 1.21 12.17 -20.80
CA MET A 173 1.22 13.22 -19.77
C MET A 173 1.79 14.54 -20.32
N ARG A 174 2.91 14.49 -21.05
CA ARG A 174 3.54 15.68 -21.65
C ARG A 174 2.64 16.33 -22.71
N ALA A 175 2.07 15.54 -23.62
CA ALA A 175 1.16 16.03 -24.67
C ALA A 175 -0.11 16.68 -24.09
N LEU A 176 -0.56 16.21 -22.93
CA LEU A 176 -1.70 16.80 -22.20
C LEU A 176 -1.30 17.97 -21.28
N GLY A 177 -0.02 18.37 -21.23
CA GLY A 177 0.46 19.42 -20.34
C GLY A 177 0.35 19.06 -18.85
N LEU A 178 0.34 17.77 -18.51
CA LEU A 178 0.22 17.28 -17.15
C LEU A 178 1.60 16.96 -16.55
N PRO A 179 1.79 17.15 -15.23
CA PRO A 179 3.03 16.79 -14.57
C PRO A 179 3.24 15.27 -14.62
N VAL A 180 4.46 14.85 -14.95
CA VAL A 180 4.86 13.45 -15.02
C VAL A 180 5.06 12.92 -13.60
N ASN A 181 3.97 12.48 -12.98
CA ASN A 181 3.95 11.91 -11.64
C ASN A 181 2.89 10.80 -11.50
N ASP A 182 2.94 10.10 -10.37
CA ASP A 182 2.03 8.98 -10.09
C ASP A 182 0.55 9.37 -10.06
N ALA A 183 0.23 10.61 -9.65
CA ALA A 183 -1.15 11.07 -9.56
C ALA A 183 -1.76 11.26 -10.96
N SER A 184 -1.03 11.93 -11.86
CA SER A 184 -1.40 12.09 -13.27
C SER A 184 -1.44 10.74 -13.99
N HIS A 185 -0.46 9.87 -13.73
CA HIS A 185 -0.42 8.53 -14.32
C HIS A 185 -1.67 7.72 -13.96
N ARG A 186 -2.00 7.62 -12.66
CA ARG A 186 -3.20 6.90 -12.21
C ARG A 186 -4.48 7.51 -12.76
N ARG A 187 -4.53 8.83 -12.92
CA ARG A 187 -5.68 9.55 -13.48
C ARG A 187 -5.90 9.19 -14.95
N ILE A 188 -4.84 9.26 -15.77
CA ILE A 188 -4.88 8.91 -17.19
C ILE A 188 -5.24 7.44 -17.35
N GLN A 189 -4.58 6.55 -16.61
CA GLN A 189 -4.84 5.11 -16.69
C GLN A 189 -6.31 4.76 -16.43
N ARG A 190 -6.95 5.38 -15.41
CA ARG A 190 -8.39 5.19 -15.17
C ARG A 190 -9.25 5.65 -16.34
N LYS A 191 -8.91 6.79 -16.94
CA LYS A 191 -9.69 7.37 -18.05
C LYS A 191 -9.50 6.57 -19.34
N VAL A 192 -8.29 6.11 -19.62
CA VAL A 192 -7.95 5.16 -20.71
C VAL A 192 -8.78 3.88 -20.58
N THR A 193 -8.79 3.26 -19.39
CA THR A 193 -9.61 2.05 -19.14
C THR A 193 -11.10 2.32 -19.26
N GLN A 194 -11.58 3.48 -18.76
CA GLN A 194 -13.00 3.86 -18.87
C GLN A 194 -13.44 4.03 -20.34
N LEU A 195 -12.56 4.56 -21.19
CA LEU A 195 -12.84 4.81 -22.61
C LEU A 195 -12.48 3.63 -23.51
N GLY A 196 -11.89 2.55 -22.97
CA GLY A 196 -11.48 1.38 -23.74
C GLY A 196 -10.39 1.67 -24.77
N LEU A 197 -9.49 2.63 -24.52
CA LEU A 197 -8.45 2.99 -25.49
C LEU A 197 -7.35 1.93 -25.55
N ASP A 198 -6.92 1.59 -26.76
CA ASP A 198 -5.77 0.72 -26.97
C ASP A 198 -4.47 1.43 -26.57
N VAL A 199 -3.65 0.72 -25.79
CA VAL A 199 -2.34 1.16 -25.30
C VAL A 199 -1.30 0.05 -25.45
N THR A 200 -1.59 -0.97 -26.26
CA THR A 200 -0.69 -2.10 -26.51
C THR A 200 0.59 -1.67 -27.22
N HIS A 201 0.53 -0.62 -28.05
CA HIS A 201 1.67 0.01 -28.72
C HIS A 201 2.63 0.74 -27.77
N PHE A 202 2.25 0.95 -26.50
CA PHE A 202 3.14 1.62 -25.54
C PHE A 202 4.37 0.75 -25.24
N LYS A 203 5.55 1.32 -25.47
CA LYS A 203 6.84 0.65 -25.23
C LYS A 203 6.98 0.36 -23.73
N ARG A 204 6.82 -0.90 -23.34
CA ARG A 204 7.20 -1.36 -22.00
C ARG A 204 8.72 -1.30 -21.88
N ARG A 205 9.25 -0.39 -21.04
CA ARG A 205 10.60 -0.58 -20.52
C ARG A 205 10.59 -1.92 -19.77
N SER A 206 11.33 -2.91 -20.27
CA SER A 206 11.65 -4.08 -19.46
C SER A 206 12.29 -3.53 -18.19
N ARG A 207 11.63 -3.71 -17.04
CA ARG A 207 12.35 -3.54 -15.78
C ARG A 207 13.49 -4.52 -15.87
N ARG A 208 14.74 -4.05 -15.88
CA ARG A 208 15.92 -4.90 -15.69
C ARG A 208 15.64 -5.76 -14.46
N THR A 209 15.24 -7.01 -14.68
CA THR A 209 15.07 -8.03 -13.64
C THR A 209 16.43 -8.55 -13.20
N VAL A 210 17.49 -8.24 -13.94
CA VAL A 210 18.87 -8.44 -13.50
C VAL A 210 19.18 -7.40 -12.44
N ARG A 211 18.87 -7.73 -11.19
CA ARG A 211 19.59 -7.15 -10.05
C ARG A 211 21.08 -7.35 -10.36
N PRO A 212 21.91 -6.30 -10.37
CA PRO A 212 23.35 -6.50 -10.48
C PRO A 212 23.76 -7.50 -9.40
N ARG A 213 24.58 -8.51 -9.75
CA ARG A 213 25.12 -9.44 -8.76
C ARG A 213 25.78 -8.57 -7.69
N SER A 214 25.25 -8.59 -6.46
CA SER A 214 25.92 -7.95 -5.34
C SER A 214 27.32 -8.54 -5.27
N ARG A 215 28.34 -7.69 -5.09
CA ARG A 215 29.68 -8.20 -4.75
C ARG A 215 29.57 -9.11 -3.52
N PRO A 216 30.37 -10.18 -3.42
CA PRO A 216 30.47 -10.98 -2.21
C PRO A 216 30.68 -10.10 -0.97
N ALA A 217 30.06 -10.50 0.14
CA ALA A 217 30.30 -9.86 1.43
C ALA A 217 31.77 -10.00 1.83
N ALA A 218 32.42 -11.14 1.53
CA ALA A 218 33.86 -11.35 1.77
C ALA A 218 34.71 -10.20 1.20
N ASP A 219 34.54 -9.89 -0.09
CA ASP A 219 35.31 -8.86 -0.81
C ASP A 219 35.10 -7.43 -0.26
N THR A 220 33.95 -7.17 0.35
CA THR A 220 33.56 -5.83 0.79
C THR A 220 33.71 -5.60 2.28
N VAL A 221 33.65 -6.67 3.08
CA VAL A 221 33.60 -6.62 4.55
C VAL A 221 34.94 -6.99 5.17
N LEU A 222 35.69 -7.94 4.59
CA LEU A 222 36.92 -8.46 5.20
C LEU A 222 38.16 -7.60 4.90
N THR A 223 38.04 -6.30 5.14
CA THR A 223 39.07 -5.30 4.86
C THR A 223 39.35 -4.42 6.08
N VAL A 224 40.47 -3.70 6.05
CA VAL A 224 40.75 -2.62 7.01
C VAL A 224 39.92 -1.41 6.62
N ARG A 225 39.18 -0.85 7.56
CA ARG A 225 38.31 0.30 7.34
C ARG A 225 38.97 1.60 7.83
N PRO A 226 38.70 2.74 7.18
CA PRO A 226 39.29 4.01 7.58
C PRO A 226 38.81 4.43 8.97
N GLU A 227 39.63 5.22 9.66
CA GLU A 227 39.31 5.75 10.99
C GLU A 227 38.00 6.57 10.97
N GLY A 228 37.19 6.46 12.03
CA GLY A 228 35.85 7.07 12.09
C GLY A 228 34.73 6.27 11.41
N SER A 229 35.06 5.16 10.74
CA SER A 229 34.05 4.29 10.14
C SER A 229 33.14 3.61 11.19
N PRO A 230 31.80 3.53 10.96
CA PRO A 230 30.87 2.91 11.90
C PRO A 230 31.08 1.39 11.96
N ARG A 231 31.01 0.76 13.14
CA ARG A 231 31.23 -0.70 13.29
C ARG A 231 30.34 -1.51 12.33
N VAL A 232 30.92 -2.52 11.68
CA VAL A 232 30.20 -3.36 10.73
C VAL A 232 29.14 -4.18 11.47
N ASN A 233 27.94 -4.29 10.87
CA ASN A 233 26.87 -5.13 11.40
C ASN A 233 27.34 -6.60 11.52
N ARG A 234 27.02 -7.23 12.65
CA ARG A 234 27.41 -8.60 12.97
C ARG A 234 27.00 -9.61 11.89
N GLU A 235 25.79 -9.54 11.36
CA GLU A 235 25.29 -10.49 10.35
C GLU A 235 26.11 -10.41 9.05
N ARG A 236 26.56 -9.20 8.68
CA ARG A 236 27.44 -9.03 7.51
C ARG A 236 28.81 -9.65 7.70
N LEU A 237 29.36 -9.61 8.92
CA LEU A 237 30.62 -10.26 9.27
C LEU A 237 30.49 -11.78 9.27
N HIS A 238 29.41 -12.33 9.86
CA HIS A 238 29.12 -13.77 9.80
C HIS A 238 29.04 -14.28 8.36
N ARG A 239 28.26 -13.57 7.52
CA ARG A 239 28.15 -13.90 6.10
C ARG A 239 29.50 -13.82 5.36
N ALA A 240 30.29 -12.79 5.63
CA ALA A 240 31.58 -12.62 4.96
C ALA A 240 32.59 -13.72 5.35
N LEU A 241 32.60 -14.14 6.62
CA LEU A 241 33.42 -15.24 7.10
C LEU A 241 32.98 -16.59 6.53
N ASP A 242 31.67 -16.82 6.43
CA ASP A 242 31.10 -18.02 5.79
C ASP A 242 31.46 -18.10 4.30
N GLU A 243 31.31 -16.99 3.56
CA GLU A 243 31.74 -16.89 2.16
C GLU A 243 33.25 -17.08 1.98
N ALA A 244 34.06 -16.72 2.99
CA ALA A 244 35.50 -16.93 3.01
C ALA A 244 35.92 -18.35 3.47
N GLY A 245 34.97 -19.22 3.81
CA GLY A 245 35.23 -20.60 4.24
C GLY A 245 35.78 -20.72 5.66
N VAL A 246 35.57 -19.71 6.51
CA VAL A 246 36.02 -19.74 7.91
C VAL A 246 35.10 -20.67 8.70
N PRO A 247 35.60 -21.76 9.29
CA PRO A 247 34.76 -22.73 9.99
C PRO A 247 34.03 -22.13 11.18
N TYR A 248 32.72 -22.39 11.29
CA TYR A 248 31.88 -21.95 12.41
C TYR A 248 32.13 -22.80 13.67
N ARG A 249 33.28 -22.62 14.31
CA ARG A 249 33.63 -23.28 15.58
C ARG A 249 34.42 -22.35 16.48
N CYS A 250 34.27 -22.51 17.78
CA CYS A 250 35.11 -21.79 18.74
C CYS A 250 36.57 -22.20 18.56
N VAL A 251 37.46 -21.24 18.35
CA VAL A 251 38.90 -21.54 18.17
C VAL A 251 39.59 -21.99 19.46
N ALA A 252 39.02 -21.68 20.63
CA ALA A 252 39.59 -22.02 21.93
C ALA A 252 39.17 -23.41 22.44
N CYS A 253 37.86 -23.72 22.41
CA CYS A 253 37.33 -24.98 22.95
C CYS A 253 36.75 -25.93 21.89
N GLY A 254 36.77 -25.54 20.61
CA GLY A 254 36.24 -26.38 19.52
C GLY A 254 34.71 -26.44 19.41
N ASN A 255 33.95 -25.77 20.29
CA ASN A 255 32.49 -25.80 20.28
C ASN A 255 31.92 -25.42 18.89
N PRO A 256 31.07 -26.26 18.26
CA PRO A 256 30.56 -26.05 16.89
C PRO A 256 29.37 -25.07 16.82
N GLY A 257 29.04 -24.37 17.90
CA GLY A 257 27.85 -23.53 18.01
C GLY A 257 26.66 -24.26 18.63
N GLU A 258 26.90 -25.13 19.62
CA GLU A 258 25.84 -25.86 20.33
C GLU A 258 26.09 -25.87 21.85
N TRP A 259 25.01 -25.78 22.63
CA TRP A 259 25.02 -25.90 24.09
C TRP A 259 23.75 -26.60 24.58
N HIS A 260 23.90 -27.72 25.31
CA HIS A 260 22.79 -28.57 25.77
C HIS A 260 21.75 -28.91 24.69
N GLY A 261 22.19 -29.33 23.49
CA GLY A 261 21.27 -29.67 22.41
C GLY A 261 20.62 -28.46 21.72
N ARG A 262 21.01 -27.23 22.08
CA ARG A 262 20.43 -25.99 21.54
C ARG A 262 21.47 -25.18 20.77
N PRO A 263 21.08 -24.48 19.69
CA PRO A 263 21.99 -23.59 18.96
C PRO A 263 22.58 -22.52 19.86
N LEU A 264 23.91 -22.48 19.93
CA LEU A 264 24.69 -21.45 20.60
C LEU A 264 25.34 -20.55 19.56
N THR A 265 25.00 -19.29 19.63
CA THR A 265 25.55 -18.30 18.72
C THR A 265 27.01 -17.97 19.10
N LEU A 266 27.96 -18.33 18.24
CA LEU A 266 29.35 -17.92 18.38
C LEU A 266 29.51 -16.41 18.12
N GLN A 267 30.39 -15.79 18.89
CA GLN A 267 30.74 -14.38 18.83
C GLN A 267 31.98 -14.21 17.96
N ILE A 268 32.05 -13.08 17.25
CA ILE A 268 33.23 -12.72 16.45
C ILE A 268 34.08 -11.79 17.31
N ASP A 269 35.30 -12.22 17.58
CA ASP A 269 36.32 -11.47 18.28
C ASP A 269 37.40 -11.01 17.30
N HIS A 270 37.91 -9.80 17.55
CA HIS A 270 39.05 -9.22 16.85
C HIS A 270 40.30 -9.53 17.66
N ILE A 271 41.26 -10.27 17.10
CA ILE A 271 42.46 -10.74 17.81
C ILE A 271 43.26 -9.55 18.38
N ASP A 272 43.37 -8.47 17.60
CA ASP A 272 44.04 -7.23 18.01
C ASP A 272 43.14 -6.26 18.81
N GLY A 273 41.86 -6.58 18.99
CA GLY A 273 40.86 -5.71 19.61
C GLY A 273 40.40 -4.51 18.75
N ASN A 274 40.90 -4.36 17.53
CA ASN A 274 40.58 -3.26 16.63
C ASN A 274 39.40 -3.60 15.70
N TRP A 275 38.23 -3.05 15.99
CA TRP A 275 37.02 -3.30 15.19
C TRP A 275 37.08 -2.74 13.75
N LEU A 276 38.07 -1.91 13.42
CA LEU A 276 38.27 -1.40 12.07
C LEU A 276 39.00 -2.42 11.18
N ASP A 277 39.77 -3.35 11.76
CA ASP A 277 40.47 -4.39 11.00
C ASP A 277 39.61 -5.66 10.91
N ASN A 278 38.78 -5.75 9.87
CA ASN A 278 37.93 -6.92 9.65
C ASN A 278 38.58 -7.98 8.75
N ARG A 279 39.89 -7.92 8.51
CA ARG A 279 40.57 -8.96 7.70
C ARG A 279 40.33 -10.32 8.33
N ALA A 280 40.07 -11.36 7.50
CA ALA A 280 39.75 -12.71 7.99
C ALA A 280 40.75 -13.24 9.03
N LYS A 281 42.05 -12.99 8.82
CA LYS A 281 43.13 -13.37 9.73
C LYS A 281 43.07 -12.73 11.13
N ASN A 282 42.38 -11.59 11.26
CA ASN A 282 42.21 -10.87 12.52
C ASN A 282 40.89 -11.23 13.23
N LEU A 283 40.02 -11.99 12.58
CA LEU A 283 38.72 -12.38 13.12
C LEU A 283 38.75 -13.85 13.56
N ARG A 284 38.15 -14.14 14.71
CA ARG A 284 37.97 -15.51 15.19
C ARG A 284 36.58 -15.72 15.80
N TYR A 285 36.07 -16.93 15.66
CA TYR A 285 34.85 -17.35 16.37
C TYR A 285 35.19 -17.82 17.78
N LEU A 286 34.47 -17.30 18.77
CA LEU A 286 34.55 -17.72 20.16
C LEU A 286 33.15 -17.97 20.72
N CYS A 287 32.98 -19.01 21.53
CA CYS A 287 31.75 -19.16 22.31
C CYS A 287 31.71 -18.10 23.42
N PRO A 288 30.53 -17.74 23.96
CA PRO A 288 30.42 -16.70 24.99
C PRO A 288 31.32 -16.94 26.22
N ASN A 289 31.53 -18.21 26.60
CA ASN A 289 32.37 -18.57 27.74
C ASN A 289 33.86 -18.32 27.45
N CYS A 290 34.36 -18.75 26.30
CA CYS A 290 35.76 -18.51 25.92
C CYS A 290 36.02 -17.05 25.56
N HIS A 291 35.03 -16.35 25.00
CA HIS A 291 35.17 -14.93 24.70
C HIS A 291 35.28 -14.10 25.97
N ALA A 292 34.57 -14.48 27.05
CA ALA A 292 34.70 -13.82 28.35
C ALA A 292 36.11 -13.87 28.95
N LEU A 293 36.97 -14.78 28.49
CA LEU A 293 38.35 -14.94 28.95
C LEU A 293 39.37 -14.16 28.12
N THR A 294 38.97 -13.49 27.04
CA THR A 294 39.93 -12.75 26.20
C THR A 294 40.32 -11.41 26.82
N ASP A 295 41.55 -10.97 26.58
CA ASP A 295 42.01 -9.64 27.00
C ASP A 295 41.21 -8.50 26.35
N THR A 296 40.57 -8.76 25.21
CA THR A 296 39.72 -7.85 24.45
C THR A 296 38.29 -7.75 24.99
N TRP A 297 37.88 -8.66 25.89
CA TRP A 297 36.53 -8.72 26.43
C TRP A 297 36.20 -7.49 27.29
N CYS A 298 35.08 -6.83 27.00
CA CYS A 298 34.57 -5.64 27.70
C CYS A 298 35.52 -4.42 27.77
N ARG A 299 36.69 -4.45 27.12
CA ARG A 299 37.59 -3.28 27.06
C ARG A 299 37.17 -2.38 25.90
N GLY A 300 36.35 -1.37 26.19
CA GLY A 300 36.31 -0.17 25.36
C GLY A 300 37.73 0.38 25.27
N VAL A 301 38.22 0.65 24.06
CA VAL A 301 39.59 1.10 23.77
C VAL A 301 39.99 2.23 24.72
N ARG A 302 40.70 1.92 25.81
CA ARG A 302 41.45 2.93 26.54
C ARG A 302 42.66 3.22 25.68
N ARG A 303 42.64 4.36 24.97
CA ARG A 303 43.83 4.94 24.34
C ARG A 303 44.94 4.98 25.41
N ARG A 304 45.90 4.05 25.35
CA ARG A 304 47.16 4.18 26.09
C ARG A 304 47.94 5.29 25.40
N THR A 305 47.73 6.53 25.82
CA THR A 305 48.73 7.57 25.64
C THR A 305 49.95 7.18 26.46
N LYS A 306 50.96 6.60 25.80
CA LYS A 306 52.31 6.55 26.36
C LYS A 306 52.83 7.98 26.37
N THR A 307 52.67 8.68 27.49
CA THR A 307 53.55 9.79 27.83
C THR A 307 54.93 9.19 28.13
N ALA A 308 55.87 9.41 27.24
CA ALA A 308 57.28 9.29 27.57
C ALA A 308 57.57 10.33 28.67
N ARG A 309 57.89 9.85 29.88
CA ARG A 309 58.69 10.63 30.83
C ARG A 309 60.14 10.25 30.57
N GLY A 310 60.97 11.28 30.47
CA GLY A 310 62.41 11.19 30.20
C GLY A 310 63.21 10.58 31.33
#